data_AF-A0A257N5I4-F1
#
_entry.id   AF-A0A257N5I4-F1
#
_cell.length_a   1.000
_cell.length_b   1.000
_cell.length_c   1.000
_cell.angle_alpha   90.00
_cell.angle_beta   90.00
_cell.angle_gamma   90.00
#
_symmetry.space_group_name_H-M   'P 1'
#
loop_
_entity.id
_entity.type
_entity.pdbx_description
1 polymer ?
#
loop_
_entity_poly.entity_id
_entity_poly.type
_entity_poly.pdbx_seq_one_letter_code
_entity_poly.pdbx_strand_id
1 'polypeptide(L)'
;MNELIVFLTLVIVAYIFMSSGVMSRIVSNNLEKNDFATPAEVKPKVVVPEDSMLRRHFLTHLRTEIEAEIMPRQIDPNLRHYYDASVAAEIQKRLAG
;
A
#
# COMPACT_ATOMS: atom_id res chain seq x y z
N MET A 1 -7.95 13.14 39.01
CA MET A 1 -8.65 12.61 37.81
C MET A 1 -8.31 13.42 36.56
N ASN A 2 -8.25 14.75 36.63
CA ASN A 2 -7.99 15.63 35.49
C ASN A 2 -6.59 15.45 34.87
N GLU A 3 -5.53 15.32 35.68
CA GLU A 3 -4.15 15.11 35.17
C GLU A 3 -4.02 13.86 34.28
N LEU A 4 -4.65 12.75 34.68
CA LEU A 4 -4.61 11.49 33.94
C LEU A 4 -5.31 11.59 32.57
N ILE A 5 -6.38 12.39 32.49
CA ILE A 5 -7.10 12.66 31.25
C ILE A 5 -6.22 13.46 30.29
N VAL A 6 -5.44 14.44 30.80
CA VAL A 6 -4.51 15.24 29.98
C VAL A 6 -3.37 14.39 29.41
N PHE A 7 -2.81 13.48 30.20
CA PHE A 7 -1.78 12.55 29.69
C PHE A 7 -2.34 11.61 28.62
N LEU A 8 -3.54 11.08 28.83
CA LEU A 8 -4.18 10.18 27.88
C LEU A 8 -4.45 10.88 26.53
N THR A 9 -4.95 12.12 26.56
CA THR A 9 -5.23 12.86 25.32
C THR A 9 -3.95 13.20 24.55
N LEU A 10 -2.85 13.54 25.24
CA LEU A 10 -1.56 13.78 24.61
C LEU A 10 -1.00 12.53 23.91
N VAL A 11 -1.10 11.36 24.56
CA VAL A 11 -0.65 10.10 23.96
C VAL A 11 -1.48 9.73 22.73
N ILE A 12 -2.80 9.93 22.79
CA ILE A 12 -3.70 9.66 21.65
C ILE A 12 -3.38 10.58 20.48
N VAL A 13 -3.19 11.88 20.73
CA VAL A 13 -2.82 12.85 19.68
C VAL A 13 -1.48 12.51 19.05
N ALA A 14 -0.47 12.14 19.85
CA ALA A 14 0.84 11.72 19.36
C ALA A 14 0.75 10.43 18.52
N TYR A 15 -0.08 9.46 18.94
CA TYR A 15 -0.29 8.22 18.20
C TYR A 15 -0.97 8.45 16.84
N ILE A 16 -1.97 9.33 16.78
CA ILE A 16 -2.64 9.72 15.53
C ILE A 16 -1.65 10.42 14.60
N PHE A 17 -0.85 11.36 15.13
CA PHE A 17 0.18 12.06 14.36
C PHE A 17 1.24 11.10 13.81
N MET A 18 1.72 10.15 14.63
CA MET A 18 2.70 9.14 14.20
C MET A 18 2.14 8.17 13.16
N SER A 19 0.87 7.78 13.29
CA SER A 19 0.18 6.91 12.32
C SER A 19 -0.16 7.62 11.01
N SER A 20 -0.35 8.94 11.04
CA SER A 20 -0.70 9.73 9.84
C SER A 20 0.41 9.82 8.79
N GLY A 21 1.62 9.31 9.07
CA GLY A 21 2.59 8.96 8.02
C GLY A 21 3.00 10.12 7.10
N VAL A 22 2.83 11.38 7.53
CA VAL A 22 3.10 12.57 6.71
C VAL A 22 4.57 12.58 6.25
N MET A 23 5.46 12.00 7.04
CA MET A 23 6.88 11.84 6.70
C MET A 23 7.10 10.92 5.48
N SER A 24 6.28 9.88 5.28
CA SER A 24 6.45 8.94 4.16
C SER A 24 6.13 9.58 2.82
N ARG A 25 5.28 10.62 2.79
CA ARG A 25 4.93 11.33 1.54
C ARG A 25 6.00 12.31 1.07
N ILE A 26 6.80 12.86 1.97
CA ILE A 26 7.89 13.79 1.60
C ILE A 26 9.07 13.03 0.97
N VAL A 27 9.32 11.79 1.40
CA VAL A 27 10.42 10.96 0.88
C VAL A 27 10.13 10.38 -0.50
N SER A 28 8.87 10.03 -0.82
CA SER A 28 8.54 9.43 -2.13
C SER A 28 8.69 10.37 -3.33
N ASN A 29 8.67 11.70 -3.13
CA ASN A 29 8.78 12.66 -4.25
C ASN A 29 10.23 12.87 -4.75
N ASN A 30 11.23 12.28 -4.10
CA ASN A 30 12.65 12.49 -4.42
C ASN A 30 13.30 11.32 -5.18
N LEU A 31 12.54 10.29 -5.56
CA LEU A 31 13.07 9.06 -6.18
C LEU A 31 12.60 8.82 -7.63
N GLU A 32 12.15 9.85 -8.35
CA GLU A 32 11.80 9.74 -9.78
C GLU A 32 12.77 10.53 -10.67
N LYS A 33 14.05 10.59 -10.32
CA LYS A 33 15.05 11.10 -11.27
C LYS A 33 16.44 10.57 -10.95
N ASN A 34 16.77 9.39 -11.47
CA ASN A 34 18.16 9.03 -11.75
C ASN A 34 18.18 7.93 -12.83
N ASP A 35 18.27 8.38 -14.07
CA ASP A 35 18.80 7.61 -15.19
C ASP A 35 20.30 7.39 -14.94
N PHE A 36 20.72 6.18 -14.54
CA PHE A 36 22.07 5.71 -14.87
C PHE A 36 22.20 4.19 -14.75
N ALA A 37 22.68 3.58 -15.83
CA ALA A 37 22.83 2.15 -16.03
C ALA A 37 23.95 1.54 -15.16
N THR A 38 23.67 0.42 -14.48
CA THR A 38 24.68 -0.64 -14.18
C THR A 38 23.96 -1.97 -13.89
N PRO A 39 24.46 -3.12 -14.40
CA PRO A 39 23.72 -4.38 -14.41
C PRO A 39 24.12 -5.26 -13.23
N ALA A 40 23.13 -5.72 -12.45
CA ALA A 40 23.08 -6.99 -11.72
C ALA A 40 22.30 -6.86 -10.41
N GLU A 41 20.97 -6.95 -10.49
CA GLU A 41 20.17 -7.84 -9.64
C GLU A 41 18.75 -7.79 -10.19
N VAL A 42 18.38 -8.78 -11.01
CA VAL A 42 17.03 -8.88 -11.56
C VAL A 42 16.10 -9.36 -10.45
N LYS A 43 15.67 -8.44 -9.59
CA LYS A 43 14.30 -8.54 -9.08
C LYS A 43 13.40 -8.39 -10.31
N PRO A 44 12.40 -9.26 -10.51
CA PRO A 44 11.51 -9.14 -11.65
C PRO A 44 10.70 -7.86 -11.44
N LYS A 45 11.24 -6.75 -11.93
CA LYS A 45 10.55 -5.48 -12.08
C LYS A 45 9.28 -5.82 -12.83
N VAL A 46 8.15 -5.81 -12.14
CA VAL A 46 6.89 -6.22 -12.74
C VAL A 46 6.59 -5.24 -13.87
N VAL A 47 6.91 -5.64 -15.10
CA VAL A 47 6.75 -4.81 -16.29
C VAL A 47 5.26 -4.71 -16.55
N VAL A 48 4.65 -3.67 -16.01
CA VAL A 48 3.27 -3.32 -16.34
C VAL A 48 3.23 -3.02 -17.85
N PRO A 49 2.45 -3.77 -18.64
CA PRO A 49 2.41 -3.55 -20.08
C PRO A 49 1.97 -2.11 -20.41
N GLU A 50 2.59 -1.50 -21.42
CA GLU A 50 2.26 -0.13 -21.89
C GLU A 50 0.83 -0.06 -22.45
N ASP A 51 0.29 -1.20 -22.90
CA ASP A 51 -1.07 -1.31 -23.41
C ASP A 51 -2.13 -1.21 -22.30
N SER A 52 -3.03 -0.23 -22.43
CA SER A 52 -4.10 0.04 -21.46
C SER A 52 -5.04 -1.14 -21.23
N MET A 53 -5.29 -1.96 -22.26
CA MET A 53 -6.14 -3.16 -22.16
C MET A 53 -5.41 -4.30 -21.46
N LEU A 54 -4.13 -4.51 -21.82
CA LEU A 54 -3.32 -5.59 -21.27
C LEU A 54 -2.93 -5.30 -19.81
N ARG A 55 -2.65 -4.04 -19.48
CA ARG A 55 -2.47 -3.56 -18.11
C ARG A 55 -3.69 -3.84 -17.24
N ARG A 56 -4.89 -3.56 -17.75
CA ARG A 56 -6.12 -3.81 -16.99
C ARG A 56 -6.31 -5.31 -16.76
N HIS A 57 -6.07 -6.14 -17.77
CA HIS A 57 -6.15 -7.59 -17.64
C HIS A 57 -5.12 -8.15 -16.66
N PHE A 58 -3.88 -7.67 -16.72
CA PHE A 58 -2.80 -8.04 -15.80
C PHE A 58 -3.13 -7.67 -14.35
N LEU A 59 -3.64 -6.45 -14.11
CA LEU A 59 -4.03 -6.01 -12.77
C LEU A 59 -5.25 -6.78 -12.24
N THR A 60 -6.23 -7.10 -13.10
CA THR A 60 -7.36 -7.94 -12.73
C THR A 60 -6.91 -9.35 -12.38
N HIS A 61 -5.98 -9.93 -13.15
CA HIS A 61 -5.41 -11.25 -12.90
C HIS A 61 -4.65 -11.29 -11.56
N LEU A 62 -3.78 -10.31 -11.30
CA LEU A 62 -3.10 -10.17 -10.00
C LEU A 62 -4.08 -10.03 -8.85
N ARG A 63 -5.15 -9.24 -9.04
CA ARG A 63 -6.19 -9.08 -8.04
C ARG A 63 -6.87 -10.41 -7.74
N THR A 64 -7.24 -11.20 -8.74
CA THR A 64 -7.90 -12.50 -8.53
C THR A 64 -7.00 -13.51 -7.83
N GLU A 65 -5.69 -13.49 -8.11
CA GLU A 65 -4.71 -14.35 -7.43
C GLU A 65 -4.57 -13.97 -5.95
N ILE A 66 -4.46 -12.68 -5.66
CA ILE A 66 -4.42 -12.16 -4.29
C ILE A 66 -5.75 -12.44 -3.56
N GLU A 67 -6.89 -12.28 -4.21
CA GLU A 67 -8.21 -12.61 -3.64
C GLU A 67 -8.40 -14.13 -3.44
N ALA A 68 -7.63 -14.98 -4.12
CA ALA A 68 -7.60 -16.43 -3.88
C ALA A 68 -6.67 -16.81 -2.71
N GLU A 69 -5.60 -16.04 -2.48
CA GLU A 69 -4.71 -16.21 -1.34
C GLU A 69 -5.28 -15.62 -0.04
N ILE A 70 -6.01 -14.50 -0.13
CA ILE A 70 -6.65 -13.82 0.99
C ILE A 70 -8.05 -14.41 1.20
N MET A 71 -8.44 -14.64 2.46
CA MET A 71 -9.73 -15.21 2.86
C MET A 71 -10.95 -14.65 2.08
N PRO A 72 -12.03 -15.44 1.93
CA PRO A 72 -13.20 -15.05 1.16
C PRO A 72 -13.76 -13.69 1.58
N ARG A 73 -14.14 -12.89 0.58
CA ARG A 73 -14.68 -11.54 0.74
C ARG A 73 -15.85 -11.56 1.73
N GLN A 74 -15.61 -10.97 2.89
CA GLN A 74 -16.57 -10.92 3.99
C GLN A 74 -17.80 -10.09 3.59
N ILE A 75 -18.99 -10.48 4.07
CA ILE A 75 -20.28 -9.83 3.75
C ILE A 75 -20.42 -8.47 4.45
N ASP A 76 -19.72 -8.27 5.57
CA ASP A 76 -19.82 -7.03 6.34
C ASP A 76 -19.21 -5.82 5.61
N PRO A 77 -19.94 -4.69 5.50
CA PRO A 77 -19.48 -3.53 4.73
C PRO A 77 -18.24 -2.87 5.34
N ASN A 78 -18.15 -2.83 6.67
CA ASN A 78 -16.98 -2.29 7.37
C ASN A 78 -15.74 -3.16 7.12
N LEU A 79 -15.90 -4.49 7.15
CA LEU A 79 -14.82 -5.44 6.97
C LEU A 79 -14.36 -5.52 5.51
N ARG A 80 -15.28 -5.28 4.56
CA ARG A 80 -15.00 -5.15 3.13
C ARG A 80 -14.04 -4.00 2.83
N HIS A 81 -14.15 -2.85 3.51
CA HIS A 81 -13.20 -1.76 3.30
C HIS A 81 -11.78 -2.10 3.75
N TYR A 82 -11.63 -2.81 4.87
CA TYR A 82 -10.33 -3.32 5.32
C TYR A 82 -9.75 -4.32 4.33
N TYR A 83 -10.60 -5.24 3.83
CA TYR A 83 -10.22 -6.20 2.80
C TYR A 83 -9.78 -5.52 1.50
N ASP A 84 -10.57 -4.57 1.00
CA ASP A 84 -10.25 -3.82 -0.21
C ASP A 84 -8.94 -3.02 -0.04
N ALA A 85 -8.67 -2.49 1.16
CA ALA A 85 -7.41 -1.83 1.50
C ALA A 85 -6.21 -2.79 1.56
N SER A 86 -6.38 -3.99 2.14
CA SER A 86 -5.30 -5.00 2.19
C SER A 86 -4.94 -5.52 0.81
N VAL A 87 -5.94 -5.75 -0.06
CA VAL A 87 -5.72 -6.15 -1.45
C VAL A 87 -4.98 -5.05 -2.21
N ALA A 88 -5.38 -3.79 -2.05
CA ALA A 88 -4.71 -2.66 -2.71
C ALA A 88 -3.24 -2.51 -2.28
N ALA A 89 -2.95 -2.68 -0.98
CA ALA A 89 -1.59 -2.61 -0.45
C ALA A 89 -0.70 -3.74 -1.00
N GLU A 90 -1.21 -4.97 -1.07
CA GLU A 90 -0.45 -6.11 -1.61
C GLU A 90 -0.20 -5.97 -3.12
N ILE A 91 -1.18 -5.45 -3.88
CA ILE A 91 -0.98 -5.10 -5.30
C ILE A 91 0.14 -4.08 -5.46
N GLN A 92 0.14 -3.00 -4.67
CA GLN A 92 1.20 -1.98 -4.73
C GLN A 92 2.58 -2.55 -4.39
N LYS A 93 2.65 -3.43 -3.39
CA LYS A 93 3.88 -4.13 -3.01
C LYS A 93 4.40 -5.04 -4.12
N ARG A 94 3.54 -5.80 -4.80
CA ARG A 94 3.93 -6.64 -5.95
C ARG A 94 4.35 -5.80 -7.16
N LEU A 95 3.76 -4.62 -7.36
CA LEU A 95 4.11 -3.69 -8.44
C LEU A 95 5.40 -2.89 -8.18
N ALA A 96 5.75 -2.66 -6.92
CA ALA A 96 6.97 -1.95 -6.52
C ALA A 96 8.21 -2.86 -6.39
N GLY A 97 8.04 -4.16 -6.63
CA GLY A 97 9.11 -5.17 -6.68
C GLY A 97 9.97 -5.07 -7.94
#